data_AF-A0A535VJI6-F1
#
_entry.id   AF-A0A535VJI6-F1
#
_cell.length_a   1.000
_cell.length_b   1.000
_cell.length_c   1.000
_cell.angle_alpha   90.00
_cell.angle_beta   90.00
_cell.angle_gamma   90.00
#
_symmetry.space_group_name_H-M   'P 1'
#
loop_
_entity.id
_entity.type
_entity.pdbx_description
1 polymer ?
#
loop_
_entity_poly.entity_id
_entity_poly.type
_entity_poly.pdbx_seq_one_letter_code
_entity_poly.pdbx_strand_id
1 'polypeptide(L)'
;MNENSGNDEGRDLEERIARHMEEFGHPAFGDNRMPKSLMFKSLMSYHPEVDLGALRIVREVGFTHALLMVSVEEHLRPAGLSWSKLFILLWLRAMQDAGEKGLNPSELSGRLAVTRNTVSTLLGGLEHQGYVTRELAPEDKRRFVIRLTPAGRDAAERCSAPLFRHVHTLFSLMDHEQCVLLVGLLTQLQQAIIRDRPELAARSTYPMFRRGEE
;
A
#
# COMPACT_ATOMS: atom_id res chain seq x y z
N MET A 1 9.89 41.18 15.10
CA MET A 1 10.17 39.86 15.70
C MET A 1 9.28 38.86 15.01
N ASN A 2 9.81 37.66 14.74
CA ASN A 2 9.25 36.52 13.99
C ASN A 2 9.29 36.56 12.47
N GLU A 3 10.46 36.29 11.86
CA GLU A 3 10.54 35.77 10.48
C GLU A 3 11.62 34.71 10.25
N ASN A 4 12.23 34.09 11.29
CA ASN A 4 13.39 33.20 11.10
C ASN A 4 13.29 31.80 11.71
N SER A 5 12.13 31.38 12.25
CA SER A 5 12.00 30.09 12.94
C SER A 5 11.84 28.89 12.01
N GLY A 6 11.18 29.03 10.85
CA GLY A 6 10.95 27.91 9.93
C GLY A 6 12.20 27.42 9.17
N ASN A 7 13.21 28.28 9.02
CA ASN A 7 14.45 27.96 8.29
C ASN A 7 15.45 27.19 9.17
N ASP A 8 15.33 27.29 10.49
CA ASP A 8 16.18 26.61 11.47
C ASP A 8 15.67 25.19 11.74
N GLU A 9 14.35 25.01 11.85
CA GLU A 9 13.70 23.71 12.02
C GLU A 9 13.90 22.79 10.81
N GLY A 10 13.83 23.33 9.59
CA GLY A 10 14.09 22.56 8.36
C GLY A 10 15.55 22.09 8.21
N ARG A 11 16.51 22.86 8.75
CA ARG A 11 17.93 22.47 8.79
C ARG A 11 18.20 21.43 9.87
N ASP A 12 17.65 21.62 11.07
CA ASP A 12 17.74 20.63 12.16
C ASP A 12 17.17 19.27 11.72
N LEU A 13 16.04 19.27 11.00
CA LEU A 13 15.45 18.04 10.47
C LEU A 13 16.38 17.34 9.46
N GLU A 14 16.97 18.05 8.51
CA GLU A 14 17.92 17.45 7.56
C GLU A 14 19.21 16.97 8.26
N GLU A 15 19.71 17.65 9.29
CA GLU A 15 20.86 17.19 10.09
C GLU A 15 20.53 15.94 10.92
N ARG A 16 19.32 15.87 11.51
CA ARG A 16 18.83 14.68 12.23
C ARG A 16 18.63 13.50 11.28
N ILE A 17 18.10 13.75 10.09
CA ILE A 17 17.94 12.73 9.04
C ILE A 17 19.31 12.27 8.53
N ALA A 18 20.27 13.18 8.33
CA ALA A 18 21.63 12.83 7.90
C ALA A 18 22.31 11.90 8.91
N ARG A 19 22.19 12.17 10.21
CA ARG A 19 22.67 11.27 11.27
C ARG A 19 22.00 9.89 11.22
N HIS A 20 20.69 9.84 10.94
CA HIS A 20 19.98 8.57 10.74
C HIS A 20 20.45 7.84 9.47
N MET A 21 20.78 8.56 8.40
CA MET A 21 21.31 7.96 7.17
C MET A 21 22.73 7.40 7.33
N GLU A 22 23.54 7.97 8.23
CA GLU A 22 24.84 7.41 8.61
C GLU A 22 24.69 6.09 9.40
N GLU A 23 23.62 5.97 10.19
CA GLU A 23 23.32 4.79 11.02
C GLU A 23 22.69 3.63 10.23
N PHE A 24 21.74 3.91 9.33
CA PHE A 24 20.98 2.89 8.59
C PHE A 24 21.40 2.70 7.12
N GLY A 25 22.38 3.49 6.66
CA GLY A 25 22.84 3.50 5.28
C GLY A 25 21.99 4.40 4.36
N HIS A 26 22.58 4.79 3.23
CA HIS A 26 21.89 5.59 2.23
C HIS A 26 20.86 4.73 1.48
N PRO A 27 19.66 5.24 1.10
CA PRO A 27 18.72 4.49 0.28
C PRO A 27 19.41 3.95 -0.99
N ALA A 28 19.07 2.71 -1.36
CA ALA A 28 19.76 1.89 -2.37
C ALA A 28 19.92 2.55 -3.76
N PHE A 29 19.16 3.60 -4.05
CA PHE A 29 19.41 4.48 -5.18
C PHE A 29 20.27 5.66 -4.71
N GLY A 30 21.56 5.53 -5.00
CA GLY A 30 22.56 6.58 -4.78
C GLY A 30 22.15 7.93 -5.38
N ASP A 31 22.78 8.96 -4.84
CA ASP A 31 22.67 10.40 -5.06
C ASP A 31 22.64 10.92 -6.53
N ASN A 32 21.69 10.47 -7.37
CA ASN A 32 21.72 10.74 -8.81
C ASN A 32 20.32 11.23 -9.27
N ARG A 33 20.08 12.45 -9.79
CA ARG A 33 20.86 13.22 -10.80
C ARG A 33 20.69 14.75 -10.70
N MET A 34 20.23 15.29 -9.59
CA MET A 34 20.41 16.71 -9.25
C MET A 34 21.05 16.76 -7.87
N PRO A 35 22.09 17.58 -7.65
CA PRO A 35 22.49 17.92 -6.29
C PRO A 35 21.24 18.38 -5.56
N LYS A 36 20.85 17.69 -4.47
CA LYS A 36 19.63 18.05 -3.71
C LYS A 36 19.60 19.56 -3.42
N SER A 37 20.77 20.14 -3.17
CA SER A 37 21.01 21.57 -2.99
C SER A 37 20.60 22.46 -4.18
N LEU A 38 20.70 22.01 -5.42
CA LEU A 38 20.27 22.77 -6.60
C LEU A 38 18.74 22.76 -6.77
N MET A 39 18.09 21.61 -6.58
CA MET A 39 16.63 21.52 -6.60
C MET A 39 16.02 22.36 -5.48
N PHE A 40 16.58 22.29 -4.26
CA PHE A 40 16.13 23.09 -3.13
C PHE A 40 16.30 24.59 -3.39
N LYS A 41 17.47 25.03 -3.86
CA LYS A 41 17.70 26.44 -4.23
C LYS A 41 16.72 26.92 -5.29
N SER A 42 16.44 26.09 -6.30
CA SER A 42 15.48 26.42 -7.35
C SER A 42 14.06 26.53 -6.81
N LEU A 43 13.59 25.58 -5.99
CA LEU A 43 12.24 25.63 -5.42
C LEU A 43 12.06 26.84 -4.51
N MET A 44 13.02 27.09 -3.60
CA MET A 44 12.95 28.24 -2.69
C MET A 44 13.02 29.58 -3.42
N SER A 45 13.62 29.64 -4.62
CA SER A 45 13.67 30.88 -5.39
C SER A 45 12.32 31.35 -5.94
N TYR A 46 11.33 30.45 -6.05
CA TYR A 46 9.97 30.78 -6.52
C TYR A 46 8.85 30.38 -5.54
N HIS A 47 9.16 29.59 -4.50
CA HIS A 47 8.27 29.17 -3.42
C HIS A 47 9.01 29.21 -2.08
N PRO A 48 9.28 30.39 -1.51
CA PRO A 48 9.98 30.51 -0.23
C PRO A 48 9.24 29.86 0.95
N GLU A 49 7.93 29.67 0.84
CA GLU A 49 7.04 29.04 1.82
C GLU A 49 7.04 27.51 1.78
N VAL A 50 7.80 26.89 0.86
CA VAL A 50 7.77 25.45 0.65
C VAL A 50 8.24 24.66 1.88
N ASP A 51 7.41 23.74 2.35
CA ASP A 51 7.80 22.78 3.39
C ASP A 51 8.60 21.63 2.75
N LEU A 52 9.93 21.74 2.83
CA LEU A 52 10.85 20.73 2.31
C LEU A 52 10.78 19.41 3.09
N GLY A 53 10.43 19.44 4.37
CA GLY A 53 10.21 18.26 5.19
C GLY A 53 9.01 17.46 4.69
N ALA A 54 7.89 18.14 4.43
CA ALA A 54 6.70 17.53 3.84
C ALA A 54 6.99 16.91 2.46
N LEU A 55 7.71 17.62 1.57
CA LEU A 55 8.10 17.08 0.26
C LEU A 55 9.01 15.84 0.37
N ARG A 56 9.93 15.83 1.35
CA ARG A 56 10.75 14.65 1.63
C ARG A 56 9.88 13.47 2.09
N ILE A 57 8.93 13.68 2.99
CA ILE A 57 8.03 12.62 3.47
C ILE A 57 7.25 12.01 2.30
N VAL A 58 6.64 12.85 1.43
CA VAL A 58 5.90 12.38 0.24
C VAL A 58 6.79 11.51 -0.64
N ARG A 59 8.04 11.93 -0.84
CA ARG A 59 9.03 11.19 -1.60
C ARG A 59 9.34 9.83 -0.95
N GLU A 60 9.69 9.81 0.34
CA GLU A 60 10.05 8.57 1.05
C GLU A 60 8.90 7.56 1.11
N VAL A 61 7.68 8.03 1.35
CA VAL A 61 6.48 7.19 1.33
C VAL A 61 6.30 6.55 -0.05
N GLY A 62 6.43 7.35 -1.12
CA GLY A 62 6.30 6.86 -2.49
C GLY A 62 7.38 5.84 -2.88
N PHE A 63 8.65 6.11 -2.56
CA PHE A 63 9.75 5.18 -2.84
C PHE A 63 9.64 3.90 -2.04
N THR A 64 9.36 4.01 -0.74
CA THR A 64 9.19 2.84 0.13
C THR A 64 8.05 1.97 -0.36
N HIS A 65 6.91 2.57 -0.75
CA HIS A 65 5.82 1.84 -1.38
C HIS A 65 6.26 1.10 -2.64
N ALA A 66 6.95 1.76 -3.57
CA ALA A 66 7.42 1.13 -4.80
C ALA A 66 8.36 -0.06 -4.53
N LEU A 67 9.31 0.10 -3.62
CA LEU A 67 10.25 -0.96 -3.24
C LEU A 67 9.54 -2.14 -2.57
N LEU A 68 8.61 -1.85 -1.65
CA LEU A 68 7.79 -2.89 -1.00
C LEU A 68 7.00 -3.67 -2.04
N MET A 69 6.33 -2.98 -2.98
CA MET A 69 5.55 -3.64 -4.01
C MET A 69 6.40 -4.52 -4.92
N VAL A 70 7.58 -4.06 -5.36
CA VAL A 70 8.52 -4.88 -6.16
C VAL A 70 8.99 -6.10 -5.37
N SER A 71 9.35 -5.91 -4.10
CA SER A 71 9.81 -6.99 -3.21
C SER A 71 8.74 -8.06 -3.01
N VAL A 72 7.49 -7.65 -2.83
CA VAL A 72 6.33 -8.55 -2.72
C VAL A 72 6.06 -9.28 -4.03
N GLU A 73 6.04 -8.58 -5.16
CA GLU A 73 5.78 -9.18 -6.48
C GLU A 73 6.85 -10.23 -6.85
N GLU A 74 8.14 -9.93 -6.63
CA GLU A 74 9.22 -10.90 -6.88
C GLU A 74 9.13 -12.13 -5.97
N HIS A 75 8.67 -11.97 -4.73
CA HIS A 75 8.47 -13.09 -3.82
C HIS A 75 7.32 -14.01 -4.28
N LEU A 76 6.28 -13.45 -4.91
CA LEU A 76 5.11 -14.19 -5.39
C LEU A 76 5.29 -14.79 -6.79
N ARG A 77 6.22 -14.23 -7.58
CA ARG A 77 6.49 -14.65 -8.97
C ARG A 77 6.68 -16.17 -9.14
N PRO A 78 7.44 -16.90 -8.28
CA PRO A 78 7.59 -18.35 -8.41
C PRO A 78 6.30 -19.14 -8.27
N ALA A 79 5.30 -18.60 -7.55
CA ALA A 79 3.99 -19.22 -7.39
C ALA A 79 3.02 -18.88 -8.54
N GLY A 80 3.44 -18.10 -9.54
CA GLY A 80 2.57 -17.64 -10.62
C GLY A 80 1.45 -16.69 -10.15
N LEU A 81 1.64 -16.09 -8.98
CA LEU A 81 0.73 -15.11 -8.38
C LEU A 81 1.34 -13.72 -8.43
N SER A 82 0.47 -12.72 -8.41
CA SER A 82 0.81 -11.33 -8.10
C SER A 82 0.22 -10.93 -6.75
N TRP A 83 0.60 -9.77 -6.23
CA TRP A 83 0.02 -9.26 -4.98
C TRP A 83 -1.50 -9.17 -5.07
N SER A 84 -2.03 -8.60 -6.17
CA SER A 84 -3.48 -8.48 -6.37
C SER A 84 -4.18 -9.83 -6.44
N LYS A 85 -3.57 -10.84 -7.07
CA LYS A 85 -4.15 -12.20 -7.13
C LYS A 85 -4.20 -12.84 -5.75
N LEU A 86 -3.09 -12.78 -4.99
CA LEU A 86 -3.06 -13.33 -3.64
C LEU A 86 -4.05 -12.60 -2.72
N PHE A 87 -4.15 -11.28 -2.83
CA PHE A 87 -5.09 -10.48 -2.06
C PHE A 87 -6.55 -10.88 -2.32
N ILE A 88 -6.93 -11.15 -3.57
CA ILE A 88 -8.25 -11.69 -3.92
C ILE A 88 -8.49 -13.02 -3.19
N LEU A 89 -7.52 -13.94 -3.24
CA LEU A 89 -7.66 -15.26 -2.60
C LEU A 89 -7.80 -15.14 -1.07
N LEU A 90 -7.00 -14.29 -0.44
CA LEU A 90 -7.07 -14.04 1.02
C LEU A 90 -8.42 -13.44 1.43
N TRP A 91 -8.95 -12.49 0.65
CA TRP A 91 -10.26 -11.91 0.91
C TRP A 91 -11.41 -12.90 0.73
N LEU A 92 -11.39 -13.67 -0.36
CA LEU A 92 -12.41 -14.70 -0.60
C LEU A 92 -12.36 -15.78 0.49
N ARG A 93 -11.16 -16.13 0.98
CA ARG A 93 -10.99 -17.04 2.11
C ARG A 93 -11.60 -16.47 3.39
N ALA A 94 -11.26 -15.24 3.75
CA ALA A 94 -11.80 -14.58 4.95
C ALA A 94 -13.33 -14.49 4.91
N MET A 95 -13.92 -14.18 3.75
CA MET A 95 -15.37 -14.15 3.58
C MET A 95 -16.00 -15.54 3.70
N GLN A 96 -15.40 -16.56 3.06
CA GLN A 96 -15.90 -17.93 3.18
C GLN A 96 -15.83 -18.42 4.63
N ASP A 97 -14.77 -18.07 5.37
CA ASP A 97 -14.60 -18.44 6.78
C ASP A 97 -15.62 -17.72 7.68
N ALA A 98 -16.04 -16.51 7.31
CA ALA A 98 -17.13 -15.77 7.95
C ALA A 98 -18.54 -16.24 7.53
N GLY A 99 -18.66 -17.21 6.62
CA GLY A 99 -19.94 -17.67 6.07
C GLY A 99 -20.61 -16.68 5.10
N GLU A 100 -19.87 -15.65 4.66
CA GLU A 100 -20.37 -14.63 3.75
C GLU A 100 -20.45 -15.13 2.30
N LYS A 101 -21.35 -14.51 1.54
CA LYS A 101 -21.45 -14.78 0.09
C LYS A 101 -20.22 -14.22 -0.62
N GLY A 102 -19.75 -14.92 -1.65
CA GLY A 102 -18.56 -14.50 -2.41
C GLY A 102 -18.68 -13.10 -3.03
N LEU A 103 -17.60 -12.61 -3.64
CA LEU A 103 -17.56 -11.23 -4.14
C LEU A 103 -18.00 -11.10 -5.58
N ASN A 104 -18.67 -10.00 -5.89
CA ASN A 104 -18.88 -9.65 -7.30
C ASN A 104 -17.68 -8.87 -7.86
N PRO A 105 -17.47 -8.88 -9.19
CA PRO A 105 -16.35 -8.16 -9.82
C PRO A 105 -16.32 -6.64 -9.56
N SER A 106 -17.48 -6.02 -9.31
CA SER A 106 -17.53 -4.58 -9.01
C SER A 106 -16.94 -4.29 -7.62
N GLU A 107 -17.27 -5.12 -6.64
CA GLU A 107 -16.70 -5.01 -5.29
C GLU A 107 -15.19 -5.22 -5.31
N LEU A 108 -14.71 -6.20 -6.09
CA LEU A 108 -13.28 -6.42 -6.28
C LEU A 108 -12.60 -5.21 -6.92
N SER A 109 -13.22 -4.55 -7.91
CA SER A 109 -12.64 -3.35 -8.52
C SER A 109 -12.52 -2.20 -7.53
N GLY A 110 -13.53 -2.02 -6.68
CA GLY A 110 -13.52 -1.03 -5.60
C GLY A 110 -12.47 -1.33 -4.54
N ARG A 111 -12.27 -2.61 -4.18
CA ARG A 111 -11.30 -3.07 -3.16
C ARG A 111 -9.86 -3.17 -3.64
N LEU A 112 -9.61 -3.23 -4.94
CA LEU A 112 -8.26 -3.25 -5.50
C LEU A 112 -7.83 -1.89 -6.07
N ALA A 113 -8.74 -0.92 -6.18
CA ALA A 113 -8.53 0.38 -6.87
C ALA A 113 -8.04 0.19 -8.31
N VAL A 114 -8.48 -0.88 -8.97
CA VAL A 114 -8.17 -1.16 -10.37
C VAL A 114 -9.43 -1.13 -11.22
N THR A 115 -9.26 -1.01 -12.53
CA THR A 115 -10.39 -1.01 -13.47
C THR A 115 -11.11 -2.37 -13.45
N ARG A 116 -12.40 -2.37 -13.84
CA ARG A 116 -13.16 -3.62 -14.04
C ARG A 116 -12.46 -4.56 -15.03
N ASN A 117 -11.82 -4.01 -16.06
CA ASN A 117 -11.06 -4.78 -17.04
C ASN A 117 -9.88 -5.52 -16.37
N THR A 118 -9.12 -4.80 -15.53
CA THR A 118 -8.04 -5.39 -14.74
C THR A 118 -8.55 -6.50 -13.82
N VAL A 119 -9.68 -6.29 -13.13
CA VAL A 119 -10.30 -7.36 -12.32
C VAL A 119 -10.67 -8.57 -13.17
N SER A 120 -11.28 -8.37 -14.33
CA SER A 120 -11.60 -9.48 -15.24
C SER A 120 -10.36 -10.26 -15.67
N THR A 121 -9.24 -9.59 -15.98
CA THR A 121 -7.97 -10.25 -16.29
C THR A 121 -7.43 -11.04 -15.09
N LEU A 122 -7.45 -10.46 -13.89
CA LEU A 122 -6.99 -11.12 -12.66
C LEU A 122 -7.82 -12.37 -12.37
N LEU A 123 -9.15 -12.25 -12.44
CA LEU A 123 -10.09 -13.35 -12.23
C LEU A 123 -9.94 -14.45 -13.27
N GLY A 124 -9.82 -14.10 -14.56
CA GLY A 124 -9.59 -15.09 -15.62
C GLY A 124 -8.29 -15.87 -15.40
N GLY A 125 -7.24 -15.22 -14.92
CA GLY A 125 -6.00 -15.90 -14.54
C GLY A 125 -6.18 -16.85 -13.35
N LEU A 126 -6.91 -16.43 -12.31
CA LEU A 126 -7.19 -17.26 -11.13
C LEU A 126 -8.12 -18.43 -11.46
N GLU A 127 -9.10 -18.23 -12.35
CA GLU A 127 -10.03 -19.25 -12.82
C GLU A 127 -9.30 -20.28 -13.69
N HIS A 128 -8.43 -19.84 -14.60
CA HIS A 128 -7.57 -20.73 -15.39
C HIS A 128 -6.64 -21.59 -14.50
N GLN A 129 -6.18 -21.04 -13.39
CA GLN A 129 -5.40 -21.77 -12.37
C GLN A 129 -6.25 -22.68 -11.48
N GLY A 130 -7.59 -22.65 -11.62
CA GLY A 130 -8.52 -23.44 -10.82
C GLY A 130 -8.69 -22.94 -9.38
N TYR A 131 -8.27 -21.71 -9.06
CA TYR A 131 -8.32 -21.15 -7.71
C TYR A 131 -9.66 -20.50 -7.36
N VAL A 132 -10.40 -20.04 -8.37
CA VAL A 132 -11.73 -19.46 -8.19
C VAL A 132 -12.72 -20.02 -9.20
N THR A 133 -14.00 -19.99 -8.83
CA THR A 133 -15.12 -20.20 -9.76
C THR A 133 -15.95 -18.93 -9.90
N ARG A 134 -16.56 -18.77 -11.07
CA ARG A 134 -17.50 -17.69 -11.36
C ARG A 134 -18.90 -18.27 -11.52
N GLU A 135 -19.77 -18.00 -10.56
CA GLU A 135 -21.14 -18.50 -10.52
C GLU A 135 -22.16 -17.37 -10.68
N LEU A 136 -23.34 -17.66 -11.21
CA LEU A 136 -24.44 -16.68 -11.20
C LEU A 136 -24.97 -16.52 -9.78
N ALA A 137 -25.24 -15.28 -9.38
CA ALA A 137 -25.80 -15.01 -8.06
C ALA A 137 -27.20 -15.64 -7.96
N PRO A 138 -27.53 -16.35 -6.87
CA PRO A 138 -28.86 -16.94 -6.67
C PRO A 138 -29.98 -15.90 -6.71
N GLU A 139 -29.71 -14.70 -6.21
CA GLU A 139 -30.68 -13.62 -6.04
C GLU A 139 -30.81 -12.73 -7.28
N ASP A 140 -29.79 -12.71 -8.14
CA ASP A 140 -29.79 -11.94 -9.38
C ASP A 140 -28.91 -12.65 -10.44
N LYS A 141 -29.58 -13.40 -11.33
CA LYS A 141 -28.92 -14.13 -12.43
C LYS A 141 -28.21 -13.24 -13.44
N ARG A 142 -28.27 -11.91 -13.30
CA ARG A 142 -27.48 -10.96 -14.11
C ARG A 142 -26.12 -10.64 -13.48
N ARG A 143 -25.88 -11.08 -12.24
CA ARG A 143 -24.66 -10.82 -11.49
C ARG A 143 -23.87 -12.11 -11.28
N PHE A 144 -22.56 -11.96 -11.30
CA PHE A 144 -21.64 -13.05 -10.99
C PHE A 144 -21.09 -12.90 -9.57
N VAL A 145 -20.93 -14.04 -8.90
CA VAL A 145 -20.26 -14.20 -7.63
C VAL A 145 -19.00 -15.02 -7.86
N ILE A 146 -17.87 -14.53 -7.35
CA ILE A 146 -16.60 -15.22 -7.35
C ILE A 146 -16.49 -16.00 -6.05
N ARG A 147 -16.24 -17.31 -6.16
CA ARG A 147 -16.02 -18.19 -5.02
C ARG A 147 -14.62 -18.78 -5.05
N LEU A 148 -14.09 -19.05 -3.87
CA LEU A 148 -12.84 -19.75 -3.70
C LEU A 148 -13.06 -21.26 -3.87
N THR A 149 -12.19 -21.93 -4.62
CA THR A 149 -12.17 -23.39 -4.69
C THR A 149 -11.33 -23.98 -3.54
N PRO A 150 -11.39 -25.29 -3.28
CA PRO A 150 -10.44 -25.94 -2.37
C PRO A 150 -8.98 -25.68 -2.77
N ALA A 151 -8.65 -25.77 -4.06
CA ALA A 151 -7.30 -25.48 -4.57
C ALA A 151 -6.89 -24.01 -4.36
N GLY A 152 -7.83 -23.07 -4.49
CA GLY A 152 -7.59 -21.65 -4.20
C GLY A 152 -7.36 -21.36 -2.72
N ARG A 153 -8.08 -22.07 -1.83
CA ARG A 153 -7.87 -22.00 -0.38
C ARG A 153 -6.46 -22.46 0.00
N ASP A 154 -6.03 -23.59 -0.57
CA ASP A 154 -4.69 -24.12 -0.35
C ASP A 154 -3.62 -23.16 -0.92
N ALA A 155 -3.86 -22.61 -2.11
CA ALA A 155 -2.95 -21.63 -2.70
C ALA A 155 -2.82 -20.36 -1.85
N ALA A 156 -3.93 -19.85 -1.30
CA ALA A 156 -3.92 -18.70 -0.39
C ALA A 156 -3.02 -18.96 0.82
N GLU A 157 -3.09 -20.17 1.40
CA GLU A 157 -2.27 -20.54 2.56
C GLU A 157 -0.79 -20.67 2.20
N ARG A 158 -0.51 -21.49 1.20
CA ARG A 158 0.86 -21.83 0.80
C ARG A 158 1.64 -20.61 0.35
N CYS A 159 0.98 -19.64 -0.29
CA CYS A 159 1.63 -18.44 -0.81
C CYS A 159 1.68 -17.29 0.21
N SER A 160 0.75 -17.21 1.17
CA SER A 160 0.76 -16.14 2.17
C SER A 160 1.79 -16.36 3.27
N ALA A 161 1.98 -17.59 3.75
CA ALA A 161 2.90 -17.84 4.87
C ALA A 161 4.36 -17.45 4.57
N PRO A 162 4.96 -17.79 3.41
CA PRO A 162 6.29 -17.32 3.04
C PRO A 162 6.35 -15.79 2.88
N LEU A 163 5.32 -15.20 2.28
CA LEU A 163 5.24 -13.75 2.10
C LEU A 163 5.19 -13.02 3.45
N PHE A 164 4.39 -13.50 4.40
CA PHE A 164 4.31 -12.89 5.73
C PHE A 164 5.63 -12.97 6.49
N ARG A 165 6.37 -14.08 6.33
CA ARG A 165 7.73 -14.20 6.88
C ARG A 165 8.69 -13.20 6.23
N HIS A 166 8.62 -13.08 4.90
CA HIS A 166 9.42 -12.09 4.16
C HIS A 166 9.13 -10.66 4.62
N VAL A 167 7.84 -10.29 4.71
CA VAL A 167 7.41 -8.98 5.23
C VAL A 167 7.91 -8.79 6.66
N HIS A 168 7.77 -9.77 7.55
CA HIS A 168 8.31 -9.69 8.91
C HIS A 168 9.83 -9.42 8.92
N THR A 169 10.59 -10.08 8.03
CA THR A 169 12.03 -9.80 7.88
C THR A 169 12.32 -8.38 7.41
N LEU A 170 11.52 -7.81 6.50
CA LEU A 170 11.70 -6.42 6.05
C LEU A 170 11.58 -5.41 7.21
N PHE A 171 10.75 -5.71 8.21
CA PHE A 171 10.57 -4.88 9.40
C PHE A 171 11.48 -5.26 10.58
N SER A 172 12.39 -6.24 10.41
CA SER A 172 13.26 -6.71 11.51
C SER A 172 14.27 -5.67 12.02
N LEU A 173 14.50 -4.60 11.26
CA LEU A 173 15.32 -3.46 11.68
C LEU A 173 14.55 -2.43 12.52
N MET A 174 13.23 -2.59 12.65
CA MET A 174 12.39 -1.72 13.45
C MET A 174 11.97 -2.47 14.71
N ASP A 175 12.13 -1.82 15.86
CA ASP A 175 11.52 -2.32 17.09
C ASP A 175 10.00 -2.09 17.10
N HIS A 176 9.34 -2.63 18.13
CA HIS A 176 7.89 -2.54 18.27
C HIS A 176 7.41 -1.08 18.40
N GLU A 177 8.12 -0.24 19.15
CA GLU A 177 7.73 1.16 19.38
C GLU A 177 7.85 1.98 18.11
N GLN A 178 8.92 1.77 17.33
CA GLN A 178 9.13 2.37 16.01
C GLN A 178 8.02 1.97 15.03
N CYS A 179 7.60 0.70 15.04
CA CYS A 179 6.49 0.25 14.20
C CYS A 179 5.17 0.94 14.58
N VAL A 180 4.85 1.02 15.88
CA VAL A 180 3.66 1.71 16.38
C VAL A 180 3.69 3.20 16.01
N LEU A 181 4.84 3.85 16.18
CA LEU A 181 5.03 5.26 15.82
C LEU A 181 4.81 5.48 14.32
N LEU A 182 5.44 4.67 13.45
CA LEU A 182 5.31 4.79 12.00
C LEU A 182 3.85 4.62 11.57
N VAL A 183 3.14 3.62 12.10
CA VAL A 183 1.72 3.41 11.83
C VAL A 183 0.89 4.62 12.26
N GLY A 184 1.18 5.19 13.44
CA GLY A 184 0.51 6.41 13.92
C GLY A 184 0.70 7.60 12.99
N LEU A 185 1.94 7.87 12.57
CA LEU A 185 2.29 8.98 11.68
C LEU A 185 1.65 8.82 10.29
N LEU A 186 1.70 7.62 9.71
CA LEU A 186 1.05 7.34 8.43
C LEU A 186 -0.46 7.51 8.51
N THR A 187 -1.08 7.10 9.63
CA THR A 187 -2.52 7.26 9.86
C THR A 187 -2.91 8.74 9.94
N GLN A 188 -2.12 9.57 10.63
CA GLN A 188 -2.34 11.02 10.67
C GLN A 188 -2.27 11.64 9.28
N LEU A 189 -1.29 11.25 8.47
CA LEU A 189 -1.15 11.72 7.08
C LEU A 189 -2.36 11.30 6.23
N GLN A 190 -2.83 10.06 6.35
CA GLN A 190 -4.02 9.57 5.66
C GLN A 190 -5.28 10.37 6.03
N GLN A 191 -5.46 10.69 7.32
CA GLN A 191 -6.57 11.53 7.77
C GLN A 191 -6.52 12.94 7.19
N ALA A 192 -5.33 13.55 7.12
CA ALA A 192 -5.14 14.86 6.50
C ALA A 192 -5.52 14.84 5.01
N ILE A 193 -5.09 13.81 4.27
CA ILE A 193 -5.43 13.63 2.85
C ILE A 193 -6.94 13.47 2.65
N ILE A 194 -7.59 12.63 3.47
CA ILE A 194 -9.04 12.42 3.40
C ILE A 194 -9.81 13.70 3.77
N ARG A 195 -9.32 14.49 4.73
CA ARG A 195 -9.95 15.76 5.11
C ARG A 195 -9.88 16.79 3.97
N ASP A 196 -8.76 16.83 3.25
CA ASP A 196 -8.57 17.71 2.09
C ASP A 196 -9.42 17.25 0.88
N ARG A 197 -9.51 15.93 0.65
CA ARG A 197 -10.24 15.33 -0.48
C ARG A 197 -11.12 14.17 0.00
N PRO A 198 -12.31 14.45 0.58
CA PRO A 198 -13.19 13.42 1.16
C PRO A 198 -13.61 12.34 0.16
N GLU A 199 -13.72 12.68 -1.13
CA GLU A 199 -14.02 11.73 -2.21
C GLU A 199 -12.98 10.62 -2.37
N LEU A 200 -11.75 10.82 -1.87
CA LEU A 200 -10.71 9.79 -1.88
C LEU A 200 -11.00 8.68 -0.86
N ALA A 201 -11.73 8.94 0.23
CA ALA A 201 -12.11 7.90 1.19
C ALA A 201 -12.98 6.83 0.54
N ALA A 202 -13.90 7.23 -0.34
CA ALA A 202 -14.74 6.30 -1.11
C ALA A 202 -13.96 5.48 -2.15
N ARG A 203 -12.75 5.91 -2.50
CA ARG A 203 -11.83 5.23 -3.43
C ARG A 203 -10.74 4.45 -2.70
N SER A 204 -10.60 4.63 -1.39
CA SER A 204 -9.60 3.95 -0.57
C SER A 204 -10.00 2.49 -0.37
N THR A 205 -9.06 1.62 -0.68
CA THR A 205 -9.20 0.16 -0.73
C THR A 205 -8.96 -0.52 0.60
N TYR A 206 -8.50 0.23 1.61
CA TYR A 206 -8.18 -0.32 2.92
C TYR A 206 -9.46 -0.44 3.76
N PRO A 207 -9.84 -1.67 4.17
CA PRO A 207 -11.09 -1.91 4.91
C PRO A 207 -11.15 -1.24 6.29
N MET A 208 -10.02 -0.77 6.83
CA MET A 208 -9.94 -0.13 8.16
C MET A 208 -10.67 1.21 8.27
N PHE A 209 -11.04 1.86 7.17
CA PHE A 209 -11.68 3.19 7.19
C PHE A 209 -13.21 3.18 7.07
N ARG A 210 -13.88 2.03 6.93
CA ARG A 210 -15.29 2.00 7.33
C ARG A 210 -15.33 2.03 8.85
N ARG A 211 -15.45 3.24 9.41
CA ARG A 211 -16.01 3.39 10.75
C ARG A 211 -17.26 2.53 10.81
N GLY A 212 -17.41 1.78 11.90
CA GLY A 212 -18.64 1.07 12.22
C GLY A 212 -19.81 2.00 11.98
N GLU A 213 -20.69 1.60 11.08
CA GLU A 213 -22.09 1.94 11.20
C GLU A 213 -22.57 1.16 12.43
N GLU A 214 -22.66 1.85 13.56
CA GLU A 214 -23.61 1.50 14.62
C GLU A 214 -25.04 1.68 14.10
#